data_AF-A0AAW1UBF0-F1
#
_entry.id   AF-A0AAW1UBF0-F1
#
_cell.length_a   1.000
_cell.length_b   1.000
_cell.length_c   1.000
_cell.angle_alpha   90.00
_cell.angle_beta   90.00
_cell.angle_gamma   90.00
#
_symmetry.space_group_name_H-M   'P 1'
#
loop_
_entity.id
_entity.type
_entity.pdbx_description
1 polymer ?
#
loop_
_entity_poly.entity_id
_entity_poly.type
_entity_poly.pdbx_seq_one_letter_code
_entity_poly.pdbx_strand_id
1 'polypeptide(L)'
;MRVTCLQKEKFKTISNIPITKRFLFLSTDKVRKKYANLGHSVVMVQLERSSQGLGLSLAGHKDRNCMAVFVCGLNPKGSAYKTGGIQVGDEILEVNGVVLHGRCHLNASAIIKGLSGPTFKVIILR
;
A
#
# COMPACT_ATOMS: atom_id res chain seq x y z
N MET A 1 -29.90 4.53 19.50
CA MET A 1 -28.80 4.34 18.52
C MET A 1 -27.69 3.52 19.16
N ARG A 2 -27.61 2.21 18.87
CA ARG A 2 -26.54 1.33 19.39
C ARG A 2 -25.28 1.56 18.56
N VAL A 3 -24.32 2.30 19.09
CA VAL A 3 -22.95 2.32 18.59
C VAL A 3 -22.46 0.87 18.62
N THR A 4 -22.24 0.28 17.45
CA THR A 4 -21.96 -1.15 17.28
C THR A 4 -20.71 -1.53 18.07
N CYS A 5 -20.75 -2.67 18.76
CA CYS A 5 -19.72 -3.16 19.68
C CYS A 5 -18.28 -3.08 19.08
N LEU A 6 -18.15 -3.28 17.77
CA LEU A 6 -16.91 -3.16 17.00
C LEU A 6 -16.24 -1.77 17.04
N GLN A 7 -17.02 -0.68 17.13
CA GLN A 7 -16.45 0.67 17.25
C GLN A 7 -15.87 0.94 18.64
N LYS A 8 -16.42 0.30 19.69
CA LYS A 8 -15.92 0.45 21.07
C LYS A 8 -14.59 -0.29 21.29
N GLU A 9 -14.40 -1.45 20.67
CA GLU A 9 -13.13 -2.19 20.76
C GLU A 9 -11.99 -1.48 20.03
N LYS A 10 -12.26 -0.92 18.84
CA LYS A 10 -11.29 -0.10 18.10
C LYS A 10 -10.81 1.10 18.90
N PHE A 11 -11.71 1.78 19.62
CA PHE A 11 -11.38 2.95 20.43
C PHE A 11 -10.47 2.59 21.62
N LYS A 12 -10.71 1.44 22.26
CA LYS A 12 -9.85 0.91 23.35
C LYS A 12 -8.44 0.54 22.87
N THR A 13 -8.28 0.09 21.63
CA THR A 13 -6.94 -0.22 21.10
C THR A 13 -6.19 1.07 20.71
N ILE A 14 -6.88 2.05 20.12
CA ILE A 14 -6.29 3.35 19.73
C ILE A 14 -5.72 4.10 20.95
N SER A 15 -6.36 4.00 22.12
CA SER A 15 -5.88 4.69 23.33
C SER A 15 -4.49 4.22 23.77
N ASN A 16 -4.11 2.97 23.51
CA ASN A 16 -2.82 2.39 23.89
C ASN A 16 -1.72 2.51 22.81
N ILE A 17 -2.04 3.06 21.63
CA ILE A 17 -1.05 3.29 20.58
C ILE A 17 -0.33 4.63 20.85
N PRO A 18 1.01 4.69 20.76
CA PRO A 18 1.75 5.94 20.87
C PRO A 18 1.17 7.01 19.94
N ILE A 19 1.12 8.26 20.39
CA ILE A 19 0.46 9.37 19.67
C ILE A 19 0.99 9.48 18.22
N THR A 20 2.27 9.22 18.00
CA THR A 20 2.94 9.19 16.69
C THR A 20 2.44 8.07 15.75
N LYS A 21 1.98 6.93 16.30
CA LYS A 21 1.44 5.80 15.52
C LYS A 21 -0.08 5.84 15.37
N ARG A 22 -0.81 6.66 16.15
CA ARG A 22 -2.27 6.83 16.01
C ARG A 22 -2.68 7.33 14.63
N PHE A 23 -1.91 8.25 14.05
CA PHE A 23 -2.19 8.78 12.71
C PHE A 23 -2.04 7.69 11.63
N LEU A 24 -1.00 6.85 11.74
CA LEU A 24 -0.84 5.67 10.88
C LEU A 24 -2.02 4.70 11.02
N PHE A 25 -2.44 4.40 12.26
CA PHE A 25 -3.52 3.47 12.56
C PHE A 25 -4.89 3.93 12.00
N LEU A 26 -5.27 5.19 12.25
CA LEU A 26 -6.50 5.78 11.69
C LEU A 26 -6.48 5.77 10.16
N SER A 27 -5.30 6.02 9.58
CA SER A 27 -5.12 5.95 8.13
C SER A 27 -5.28 4.54 7.59
N THR A 28 -4.80 3.51 8.29
CA THR A 28 -4.98 2.11 7.87
C THR A 28 -6.44 1.67 7.93
N ASP A 29 -7.23 2.17 8.87
CA ASP A 29 -8.65 1.84 8.98
C ASP A 29 -9.49 2.38 7.83
N LYS A 30 -9.18 3.61 7.38
CA LYS A 30 -9.83 4.20 6.21
C LYS A 30 -9.51 3.42 4.94
N VAL A 31 -8.25 3.03 4.78
CA VAL A 31 -7.77 2.23 3.64
C VAL A 31 -8.43 0.85 3.62
N ARG A 32 -8.47 0.15 4.76
CA ARG A 32 -9.14 -1.16 4.88
C ARG A 32 -10.61 -1.08 4.53
N LYS A 33 -11.33 -0.04 4.98
CA LYS A 33 -12.74 0.17 4.60
C LYS A 33 -12.91 0.46 3.11
N LYS A 34 -12.03 1.29 2.54
CA LYS A 34 -12.06 1.64 1.11
C LYS A 34 -11.93 0.41 0.21
N TYR A 35 -11.09 -0.54 0.60
CA TYR A 35 -10.77 -1.74 -0.19
C TYR A 35 -11.37 -3.03 0.38
N ALA A 36 -12.32 -2.95 1.31
CA ALA A 36 -12.92 -4.11 1.98
C ALA A 36 -13.63 -5.08 1.02
N ASN A 37 -14.18 -4.55 -0.07
CA ASN A 37 -14.95 -5.33 -1.04
C ASN A 37 -14.08 -6.12 -2.03
N LEU A 38 -12.76 -5.94 -2.01
CA LEU A 38 -11.86 -6.67 -2.90
C LEU A 38 -11.64 -8.13 -2.46
N GLY A 39 -12.09 -8.53 -1.27
CA GLY A 39 -12.03 -9.94 -0.81
C GLY A 39 -10.64 -10.43 -0.41
N HIS A 40 -9.61 -9.60 -0.54
CA HIS A 40 -8.22 -9.91 -0.23
C HIS A 40 -7.68 -9.06 0.94
N SER A 41 -6.53 -9.43 1.48
CA SER A 41 -5.89 -8.73 2.60
C SER A 41 -5.24 -7.44 2.14
N VAL A 42 -5.61 -6.32 2.77
CA VAL A 42 -5.05 -5.00 2.46
C VAL A 42 -3.94 -4.67 3.44
N VAL A 43 -2.73 -4.46 2.91
CA VAL A 43 -1.52 -4.18 3.70
C VAL A 43 -0.97 -2.81 3.36
N MET A 44 -0.54 -2.07 4.38
CA MET A 44 0.16 -0.80 4.21
C MET A 44 1.63 -1.01 4.55
N VAL A 45 2.53 -0.63 3.64
CA VAL A 45 3.97 -0.72 3.82
C VAL A 45 4.57 0.67 3.65
N GLN A 46 5.52 1.01 4.51
CA GLN A 46 6.32 2.23 4.36
C GLN A 46 7.71 1.85 3.86
N LEU A 47 8.12 2.47 2.76
CA LEU A 47 9.43 2.26 2.12
C LEU A 47 10.24 3.53 2.16
N GLU A 48 11.56 3.40 2.20
CA GLU A 48 12.48 4.52 2.04
C GLU A 48 12.99 4.57 0.60
N ARG A 49 13.01 5.77 0.01
CA ARG A 49 13.56 5.95 -1.33
C ARG A 49 15.08 5.96 -1.24
N SER A 50 15.69 5.00 -1.92
CA SER A 50 17.14 4.94 -2.13
C SER A 50 17.56 5.68 -3.41
N SER A 51 18.86 5.76 -3.68
CA SER A 51 19.40 6.23 -4.96
C SER A 51 18.89 5.40 -6.16
N GLN A 52 18.49 4.15 -5.94
CA GLN A 52 17.92 3.24 -6.93
C GLN A 52 16.37 3.24 -6.91
N GLY A 53 15.75 4.23 -6.26
CA GLY A 53 14.30 4.28 -6.05
C GLY A 53 13.82 3.36 -4.94
N LEU A 54 12.63 2.77 -5.12
CA LEU A 54 11.98 1.88 -4.14
C LEU A 54 12.43 0.41 -4.25
N GLY A 55 13.04 0.03 -5.39
CA GLY A 55 13.45 -1.36 -5.65
C GLY A 55 12.30 -2.29 -6.02
N LEU A 56 11.26 -1.78 -6.69
CA LEU A 56 10.10 -2.52 -7.17
C LEU A 56 10.16 -2.66 -8.71
N SER A 57 9.91 -3.86 -9.21
CA SER A 57 9.60 -4.11 -10.63
C SER A 57 8.11 -4.32 -10.78
N LEU A 58 7.49 -3.63 -11.74
CA LEU A 58 6.04 -3.62 -11.93
C LEU A 58 5.65 -4.36 -13.23
N ALA A 59 4.56 -5.12 -13.15
CA ALA A 59 3.91 -5.76 -14.30
C ALA A 59 2.44 -5.36 -14.36
N GLY A 60 1.88 -5.37 -15.57
CA GLY A 60 0.44 -5.27 -15.76
C GLY A 60 -0.23 -6.62 -15.55
N HIS A 61 -1.56 -6.61 -15.49
CA HIS A 61 -2.34 -7.84 -15.57
C HIS A 61 -2.07 -8.58 -16.89
N LYS A 62 -2.21 -9.92 -16.88
CA LYS A 62 -2.01 -10.77 -18.07
C LYS A 62 -3.03 -10.43 -19.17
N ASP A 63 -4.28 -10.23 -18.77
CA ASP A 63 -5.31 -9.65 -19.62
C ASP A 63 -5.11 -8.13 -19.73
N ARG A 64 -4.90 -7.64 -20.96
CA ARG A 64 -4.66 -6.23 -21.27
C ARG A 64 -5.90 -5.35 -21.09
N ASN A 65 -7.09 -5.95 -21.04
CA ASN A 65 -8.33 -5.24 -20.73
C ASN A 65 -8.52 -5.01 -19.23
N CYS A 66 -7.77 -5.74 -18.38
CA CYS A 66 -7.77 -5.55 -16.94
C CYS A 66 -6.65 -4.60 -16.53
N MET A 67 -7.01 -3.45 -15.96
CA MET A 67 -6.03 -2.49 -15.48
C MET A 67 -5.67 -2.76 -14.02
N ALA A 68 -4.62 -3.54 -13.81
CA ALA A 68 -4.03 -3.78 -12.51
C ALA A 68 -2.50 -3.79 -12.58
N VAL A 69 -1.86 -3.51 -11.44
CA VAL A 69 -0.41 -3.33 -11.33
C VAL A 69 0.11 -4.27 -10.25
N PHE A 70 0.98 -5.17 -10.64
CA PHE A 70 1.54 -6.19 -9.76
C PHE A 70 3.03 -5.98 -9.56
N VAL A 71 3.52 -6.37 -8.40
CA VAL A 71 4.96 -6.52 -8.15
C VAL A 71 5.43 -7.81 -8.81
N CYS A 72 6.27 -7.70 -9.84
CA CYS A 72 6.84 -8.86 -10.53
C CYS A 72 8.29 -9.15 -10.10
N GLY A 73 8.90 -8.26 -9.33
CA GLY A 73 10.27 -8.44 -8.85
C GLY A 73 10.63 -7.42 -7.78
N LEU A 74 11.58 -7.82 -6.93
CA LEU A 74 12.15 -6.99 -5.88
C LEU A 74 13.67 -6.94 -6.07
N ASN A 75 14.24 -5.74 -6.00
CA ASN A 75 15.69 -5.61 -6.01
C ASN A 75 16.26 -6.07 -4.65
N PRO A 76 17.12 -7.10 -4.57
CA PRO A 76 17.67 -7.60 -3.30
C PRO A 76 18.44 -6.54 -2.49
N LYS A 77 18.96 -5.51 -3.15
CA LYS A 77 19.67 -4.38 -2.51
C LYS A 77 18.74 -3.20 -2.17
N GLY A 78 17.50 -3.22 -2.66
CA GLY A 78 16.51 -2.13 -2.54
C GLY A 78 15.73 -2.14 -1.22
N SER A 79 15.08 -1.01 -0.92
CA SER A 79 14.30 -0.83 0.32
C SER A 79 13.13 -1.80 0.39
N ALA A 80 12.37 -2.00 -0.70
CA ALA A 80 11.23 -2.92 -0.71
C ALA A 80 11.59 -4.35 -0.27
N TYR A 81 12.72 -4.87 -0.74
CA TYR A 81 13.21 -6.20 -0.33
C TYR A 81 13.64 -6.22 1.13
N LYS A 82 14.42 -5.22 1.57
CA LYS A 82 14.95 -5.13 2.94
C LYS A 82 13.85 -4.95 3.99
N THR A 83 12.79 -4.20 3.67
CA THR A 83 11.65 -4.01 4.58
C THR A 83 10.83 -5.30 4.73
N GLY A 84 10.80 -6.18 3.73
CA GLY A 84 10.10 -7.47 3.78
C GLY A 84 8.57 -7.38 3.79
N GLY A 85 7.99 -6.18 3.70
CA GLY A 85 6.55 -5.97 3.73
C GLY A 85 5.83 -6.23 2.39
N ILE A 86 6.58 -6.22 1.29
CA ILE A 86 6.08 -6.41 -0.08
C ILE A 86 6.66 -7.71 -0.64
N GLN A 87 5.86 -8.43 -1.40
CA GLN A 87 6.17 -9.70 -2.02
C GLN A 87 5.87 -9.66 -3.52
N VAL A 88 6.50 -10.55 -4.28
CA VAL A 88 6.15 -10.76 -5.69
C VAL A 88 4.73 -11.33 -5.75
N GLY A 89 3.91 -10.78 -6.64
CA GLY A 89 2.48 -11.11 -6.78
C GLY A 89 1.53 -10.11 -6.12
N ASP A 90 2.01 -9.23 -5.23
CA ASP A 90 1.18 -8.18 -4.63
C ASP A 90 0.64 -7.22 -5.68
N GLU A 91 -0.65 -6.86 -5.58
CA GLU A 91 -1.22 -5.76 -6.38
C GLU A 91 -1.01 -4.43 -5.66
N ILE A 92 -0.53 -3.40 -6.37
CA ILE A 92 -0.37 -2.06 -5.83
C ILE A 92 -1.66 -1.25 -6.04
N LEU A 93 -2.31 -0.88 -4.94
CA LEU A 93 -3.54 -0.11 -4.95
C LEU A 93 -3.29 1.40 -4.87
N GLU A 94 -2.34 1.83 -4.03
CA GLU A 94 -1.99 3.25 -3.85
C GLU A 94 -0.51 3.44 -3.52
N VAL A 95 0.04 4.60 -3.89
CA VAL A 95 1.36 5.08 -3.45
C VAL A 95 1.27 6.54 -3.05
N ASN A 96 1.64 6.87 -1.81
CA ASN A 96 1.53 8.21 -1.23
C ASN A 96 0.13 8.85 -1.40
N GLY A 97 -0.92 8.02 -1.29
CA GLY A 97 -2.31 8.45 -1.45
C GLY A 97 -2.78 8.59 -2.90
N VAL A 98 -1.89 8.41 -3.89
CA VAL A 98 -2.27 8.36 -5.30
C VAL A 98 -2.77 6.96 -5.63
N VAL A 99 -4.01 6.86 -6.11
CA VAL A 99 -4.63 5.59 -6.49
C VAL A 99 -4.05 5.07 -7.81
N LEU A 100 -3.52 3.85 -7.74
CA LEU A 100 -2.96 3.09 -8.86
C LEU A 100 -3.85 1.93 -9.30
N HIS A 101 -4.80 1.50 -8.46
CA HIS A 101 -5.84 0.54 -8.85
C HIS A 101 -6.59 1.06 -10.09
N GLY A 102 -6.83 0.19 -11.08
CA GLY A 102 -7.43 0.58 -12.36
C GLY A 102 -6.46 1.29 -13.32
N ARG A 103 -5.14 1.26 -13.09
CA ARG A 103 -4.13 1.79 -14.02
C ARG A 103 -3.27 0.67 -14.59
N CYS A 104 -2.67 0.91 -15.76
CA CYS A 104 -1.63 0.04 -16.28
C CYS A 104 -0.28 0.30 -15.60
N HIS A 105 0.61 -0.70 -15.62
CA HIS A 105 1.93 -0.63 -14.99
C HIS A 105 2.84 0.49 -15.55
N LEU A 106 2.70 0.87 -16.83
CA LEU A 106 3.43 1.99 -17.42
C LEU A 106 3.04 3.32 -16.77
N ASN A 107 1.73 3.58 -16.65
CA ASN A 107 1.21 4.76 -15.97
C ASN A 107 1.62 4.78 -14.49
N ALA A 108 1.48 3.66 -13.79
CA ALA A 108 1.89 3.54 -12.40
C ALA A 108 3.40 3.80 -12.20
N SER A 109 4.24 3.24 -13.08
CA SER A 109 5.69 3.46 -13.05
C SER A 109 6.05 4.93 -13.20
N ALA A 110 5.41 5.64 -14.15
CA ALA A 110 5.63 7.06 -14.36
C ALA A 110 5.22 7.89 -13.13
N ILE A 111 4.03 7.61 -12.57
CA ILE A 111 3.54 8.27 -11.35
C ILE A 111 4.52 8.07 -10.18
N ILE A 112 4.89 6.81 -9.88
CA ILE A 112 5.78 6.49 -8.75
C ILE A 112 7.15 7.17 -8.90
N LYS A 113 7.69 7.21 -10.11
CA LYS A 113 8.98 7.88 -10.39
C LYS A 113 8.89 9.39 -10.15
N GLY A 114 7.78 10.02 -10.54
CA GLY A 114 7.54 11.46 -10.42
C GLY A 114 7.20 11.93 -9.01
N LEU A 115 6.72 11.03 -8.14
CA LEU A 115 6.52 11.34 -6.72
C LEU A 115 7.87 11.63 -6.03
N SER A 116 7.91 12.69 -5.22
CA SER A 116 9.06 13.09 -4.43
C SER A 116 8.88 12.72 -2.95
N GLY A 117 9.98 12.72 -2.21
CA GLY A 117 9.99 12.47 -0.76
C GLY A 117 10.94 11.34 -0.36
N PRO A 118 11.35 11.31 0.91
CA PRO A 118 12.26 10.28 1.43
C PRO A 118 11.54 8.96 1.72
N THR A 119 10.23 9.01 2.03
CA THR A 119 9.44 7.86 2.45
C THR A 119 8.18 7.73 1.62
N PHE A 120 7.84 6.49 1.26
CA PHE A 120 6.71 6.13 0.42
C PHE A 120 5.77 5.19 1.17
N LYS A 121 4.52 5.61 1.34
CA LYS A 121 3.43 4.77 1.84
C LYS A 121 2.78 4.04 0.68
N VAL A 122 2.94 2.73 0.63
CA VAL A 122 2.38 1.84 -0.39
C VAL A 122 1.23 1.06 0.22
N ILE A 123 0.08 1.07 -0.45
CA ILE A 123 -1.06 0.22 -0.14
C ILE A 123 -1.10 -0.90 -1.16
N ILE A 124 -1.13 -2.14 -0.69
CA ILE A 124 -1.15 -3.34 -1.52
C ILE A 124 -2.32 -4.26 -1.16
N LEU A 125 -2.70 -5.10 -2.12
CA LEU A 125 -3.64 -6.20 -1.98
C LEU A 125 -2.90 -7.54 -2.04
N ARG A 126 -3.25 -8.46 -1.14
CA ARG A 126 -2.69 -9.82 -1.05
C ARG A 126 -3.76 -10.87 -0.83
#